data_AF-A0A9E1XSY8-F1
#
_entry.id   AF-A0A9E1XSY8-F1
#
_cell.length_a   1.000
_cell.length_b   1.000
_cell.length_c   1.000
_cell.angle_alpha   90.00
_cell.angle_beta   90.00
_cell.angle_gamma   90.00
#
_symmetry.space_group_name_H-M   'P 1'
#
loop_
_entity.id
_entity.type
_entity.pdbx_description
1 polymer ?
#
loop_
_entity_poly.entity_id
_entity_poly.type
_entity_poly.pdbx_seq_one_letter_code
_entity_poly.pdbx_strand_id
1 'polypeptide(L)'
;MDSRRAYLILNLLPGIGPLRVAQLLSLFPSPEAVLAASAAELARVPGIGGKLAGVISGWADQCDPARELEMIEQAGVLVLTRDDPDYPALLAEIHDPPLCLYLRGDPAALARTRGGISIVGSRRTTTYGTGVASRLATACAVAGWPVVSGLARGIDTMAHRATVEAGGTTVAVLGCGLAHMYPQDNLPLARRIVEEGGALVTEFPMTCRPDKRNFPMRNRIISGLTRGTIVVEAGLKSGSLITAASALDQGRTVFAVPGRVDSPQSRGCHALIRDGARLVETFQDVAEEFAGLPGLDLAVESAKAPIPSRELANDLTLSDIERKILSFLDENETAIDALIVATGEPPAQVLGTLLLLEMKRLVKQLPGRRVARSGGGVVAQ
;
A
#
# COMPACT_ATOMS: atom_id res chain seq x y z
N MET A 1 7.34 -35.59 -2.59
CA MET A 1 7.40 -34.11 -2.54
C MET A 1 5.96 -33.64 -2.45
N ASP A 2 5.64 -32.68 -1.58
CA ASP A 2 4.29 -32.11 -1.52
C ASP A 2 4.12 -30.96 -2.53
N SER A 3 2.87 -30.57 -2.79
CA SER A 3 2.52 -29.57 -3.81
C SER A 3 3.11 -28.20 -3.48
N ARG A 4 3.08 -27.81 -2.20
CA ARG A 4 3.63 -26.53 -1.72
C ARG A 4 5.13 -26.43 -2.03
N ARG A 5 5.90 -27.48 -1.73
CA ARG A 5 7.33 -27.55 -2.02
C ARG A 5 7.61 -27.57 -3.53
N ALA A 6 6.76 -28.20 -4.32
CA ALA A 6 6.89 -28.17 -5.78
C ALA A 6 6.65 -26.76 -6.35
N TYR A 7 5.63 -26.03 -5.90
CA TYR A 7 5.43 -24.63 -6.26
C TYR A 7 6.60 -23.75 -5.83
N LEU A 8 7.13 -23.97 -4.61
CA LEU A 8 8.31 -23.25 -4.12
C LEU A 8 9.51 -23.43 -5.04
N ILE A 9 9.80 -24.67 -5.44
CA ILE A 9 10.88 -24.97 -6.40
C ILE A 9 10.61 -24.26 -7.73
N LEU A 10 9.41 -24.39 -8.30
CA LEU A 10 9.07 -23.71 -9.56
C LEU A 10 9.21 -22.19 -9.47
N ASN A 11 8.92 -21.58 -8.32
CA ASN A 11 9.07 -20.15 -8.08
C ASN A 11 10.54 -19.71 -7.96
N LEU A 12 11.44 -20.62 -7.54
CA LEU A 12 12.89 -20.37 -7.46
C LEU A 12 13.58 -20.45 -8.84
N LEU A 13 12.95 -21.11 -9.82
CA LEU A 13 13.58 -21.36 -11.11
C LEU A 13 13.65 -20.11 -11.99
N PRO A 14 14.83 -19.82 -12.58
CA PRO A 14 15.01 -18.63 -13.40
C PRO A 14 14.18 -18.71 -14.68
N GLY A 15 13.41 -17.66 -14.95
CA GLY A 15 12.58 -17.58 -16.16
C GLY A 15 11.33 -18.45 -16.11
N ILE A 16 11.02 -19.08 -14.98
CA ILE A 16 9.73 -19.74 -14.75
C ILE A 16 8.87 -18.80 -13.91
N GLY A 17 7.65 -18.55 -14.37
CA GLY A 17 6.72 -17.62 -13.73
C GLY A 17 5.29 -18.14 -13.79
N PRO A 18 4.32 -17.40 -13.21
CA PRO A 18 2.97 -17.91 -12.98
C PRO A 18 2.26 -18.37 -14.25
N LEU A 19 2.36 -17.59 -15.34
CA LEU A 19 1.75 -17.94 -16.63
C LEU A 19 2.36 -19.22 -17.25
N ARG A 20 3.68 -19.40 -17.15
CA ARG A 20 4.35 -20.61 -17.65
C ARG A 20 3.96 -21.83 -16.84
N VAL A 21 3.87 -21.69 -15.52
CA VAL A 21 3.41 -22.79 -14.66
C VAL A 21 1.94 -23.12 -14.90
N ALA A 22 1.08 -22.12 -15.12
CA ALA A 22 -0.30 -22.38 -15.54
C ALA A 22 -0.38 -23.16 -16.86
N GLN A 23 0.47 -22.84 -17.85
CA GLN A 23 0.58 -23.60 -19.09
C GLN A 23 1.08 -25.05 -18.86
N LEU A 24 2.08 -25.24 -18.01
CA LEU A 24 2.57 -26.56 -17.63
C LEU A 24 1.44 -27.38 -16.97
N LEU A 25 0.72 -26.80 -16.00
CA LEU A 25 -0.40 -27.45 -15.29
C LEU A 25 -1.63 -27.71 -16.19
N SER A 26 -1.68 -27.17 -17.40
CA SER A 26 -2.71 -27.56 -18.38
C SER A 26 -2.45 -28.93 -19.02
N LEU A 27 -1.19 -29.40 -19.02
CA LEU A 27 -0.79 -30.70 -19.57
C LEU A 27 -0.29 -31.70 -18.52
N PHE A 28 0.10 -31.22 -17.34
CA PHE A 28 0.55 -32.04 -16.21
C PHE A 28 -0.46 -31.95 -15.05
N PRO A 29 -0.76 -33.06 -14.37
CA PRO A 29 -1.82 -33.09 -13.36
C PRO A 29 -1.48 -32.33 -12.07
N SER A 30 -0.20 -32.05 -11.81
CA SER A 30 0.26 -31.44 -10.57
C SER A 30 1.64 -30.80 -10.73
N PRO A 31 2.06 -29.87 -9.84
CA PRO A 31 3.40 -29.26 -9.90
C PRO A 31 4.52 -30.27 -9.66
N GLU A 32 4.29 -31.34 -8.89
CA GLU A 32 5.25 -32.44 -8.71
C GLU A 32 5.47 -33.19 -10.03
N ALA A 33 4.40 -33.42 -10.80
CA ALA A 33 4.50 -34.07 -12.10
C ALA A 33 5.31 -33.22 -13.09
N VAL A 34 5.20 -31.89 -13.02
CA VAL A 34 6.03 -30.97 -13.81
C VAL A 34 7.52 -31.12 -13.47
N LEU A 35 7.87 -31.20 -12.19
CA LEU A 35 9.27 -31.36 -11.75
C LEU A 35 9.84 -32.75 -12.01
N ALA A 36 8.99 -33.76 -12.15
CA ALA A 36 9.37 -35.14 -12.48
C ALA A 36 9.45 -35.40 -14.01
N ALA A 37 8.86 -34.54 -14.82
CA ALA A 37 8.81 -34.70 -16.27
C ALA A 37 10.18 -34.53 -16.93
N SER A 38 10.40 -35.27 -18.02
CA SER A 38 11.62 -35.13 -18.83
C SER A 38 11.63 -33.82 -19.61
N ALA A 39 12.83 -33.34 -19.97
CA ALA A 39 12.97 -32.14 -20.81
C ALA A 39 12.20 -32.27 -22.15
N ALA A 40 12.11 -33.47 -22.71
CA ALA A 40 11.40 -33.72 -23.96
C ALA A 40 9.88 -33.56 -23.82
N GLU A 41 9.31 -33.99 -22.69
CA GLU A 41 7.88 -33.81 -22.40
C GLU A 41 7.56 -32.35 -22.12
N LEU A 42 8.38 -31.69 -21.30
CA LEU A 42 8.23 -30.27 -20.97
C LEU A 42 8.30 -29.37 -22.22
N ALA A 43 9.18 -29.69 -23.16
CA ALA A 43 9.34 -28.93 -24.41
C ALA A 43 8.13 -29.01 -25.36
N ARG A 44 7.15 -29.90 -25.09
CA ARG A 44 5.88 -29.95 -25.84
C ARG A 44 4.91 -28.85 -25.42
N VAL A 45 5.10 -28.25 -24.24
CA VAL A 45 4.23 -27.20 -23.72
C VAL A 45 4.51 -25.90 -24.46
N PRO A 46 3.48 -25.26 -25.07
CA PRO A 46 3.66 -23.98 -25.74
C PRO A 46 4.31 -22.93 -24.82
N GLY A 47 5.36 -22.26 -25.31
CA GLY A 47 6.11 -21.27 -24.53
C GLY A 47 7.24 -21.82 -23.65
N ILE A 48 7.36 -23.16 -23.54
CA ILE A 48 8.48 -23.84 -22.87
C ILE A 48 9.44 -24.38 -23.93
N GLY A 49 10.41 -23.56 -24.32
CA GLY A 49 11.49 -24.00 -25.22
C GLY A 49 12.47 -24.96 -24.54
N GLY A 50 13.31 -25.64 -25.32
CA GLY A 50 14.27 -26.64 -24.81
C GLY A 50 15.19 -26.12 -23.69
N LYS A 51 15.56 -24.83 -23.70
CA LYS A 51 16.32 -24.20 -22.62
C LYS A 51 15.57 -24.21 -21.29
N LEU A 52 14.29 -23.81 -21.28
CA LEU A 52 13.47 -23.77 -20.06
C LEU A 52 13.11 -25.19 -19.60
N ALA A 53 12.84 -26.10 -20.53
CA ALA A 53 12.63 -27.51 -20.22
C ALA A 53 13.84 -28.14 -19.52
N GLY A 54 15.07 -27.80 -19.96
CA GLY A 54 16.30 -28.19 -19.28
C GLY A 54 16.42 -27.61 -17.87
N VAL A 55 16.05 -26.34 -17.67
CA VAL A 55 16.04 -25.69 -16.34
C VAL A 55 15.07 -26.39 -15.38
N ILE A 56 13.87 -26.75 -15.85
CA ILE A 56 12.85 -27.42 -15.02
C ILE A 56 13.27 -28.86 -14.70
N SER A 57 13.66 -29.66 -15.70
CA SER A 57 14.06 -31.06 -15.47
C SER A 57 15.34 -31.19 -14.64
N GLY A 58 16.25 -30.22 -14.76
CA GLY A 58 17.48 -30.12 -13.96
C GLY A 58 17.35 -29.20 -12.73
N TRP A 59 16.15 -29.01 -12.18
CA TRP A 59 15.89 -28.01 -11.13
C TRP A 59 16.79 -28.13 -9.90
N ALA A 60 17.24 -29.34 -9.56
CA ALA A 60 18.09 -29.62 -8.41
C ALA A 60 19.47 -28.93 -8.51
N ASP A 61 19.95 -28.69 -9.72
CA ASP A 61 21.21 -27.97 -9.97
C ASP A 61 21.00 -26.45 -10.08
N GLN A 62 19.74 -25.99 -10.19
CA GLN A 62 19.39 -24.59 -10.44
C GLN A 62 19.03 -23.82 -9.17
N CYS A 63 18.59 -24.52 -8.12
CA CYS A 63 18.15 -23.89 -6.88
C CYS A 63 18.37 -24.80 -5.66
N ASP A 64 18.44 -24.17 -4.49
CA ASP A 64 18.52 -24.88 -3.21
C ASP A 64 17.22 -24.65 -2.40
N PRO A 65 16.19 -25.49 -2.58
CA PRO A 65 14.94 -25.35 -1.84
C PRO A 65 15.09 -25.65 -0.36
N ALA A 66 16.10 -26.43 0.06
CA ALA A 66 16.32 -26.71 1.47
C ALA A 66 16.78 -25.44 2.19
N ARG A 67 17.71 -24.70 1.58
CA ARG A 67 18.16 -23.40 2.09
C ARG A 67 17.04 -22.37 2.12
N GLU A 68 16.19 -22.32 1.11
CA GLU A 68 15.03 -21.42 1.08
C GLU A 68 14.05 -21.72 2.23
N LEU A 69 13.71 -23.00 2.45
CA LEU A 69 12.85 -23.43 3.55
C LEU A 69 13.44 -23.11 4.92
N GLU A 70 14.75 -23.31 5.10
CA GLU A 70 15.45 -22.94 6.34
C GLU A 70 15.34 -21.44 6.62
N MET A 71 15.50 -20.59 5.60
CA MET A 71 15.35 -19.14 5.75
C MET A 71 13.90 -18.72 6.06
N ILE A 72 12.92 -19.38 5.44
CA ILE A 72 11.49 -19.17 5.71
C ILE A 72 11.20 -19.46 7.19
N GLU A 73 11.64 -20.62 7.68
CA GLU A 73 11.44 -21.06 9.06
C GLU A 73 12.13 -20.12 10.07
N GLN A 74 13.42 -19.84 9.88
CA GLN A 74 14.19 -18.94 10.75
C GLN A 74 13.60 -17.53 10.83
N ALA A 75 12.96 -17.07 9.76
CA ALA A 75 12.39 -15.74 9.67
C ALA A 75 10.90 -15.67 10.05
N GLY A 76 10.30 -16.79 10.48
CA GLY A 76 8.88 -16.88 10.84
C GLY A 76 7.95 -16.51 9.69
N VAL A 77 8.29 -16.90 8.47
CA VAL A 77 7.54 -16.60 7.26
C VAL A 77 6.60 -17.75 6.95
N LEU A 78 5.35 -17.43 6.62
CA LEU A 78 4.39 -18.38 6.08
C LEU A 78 4.46 -18.34 4.55
N VAL A 79 4.39 -19.50 3.90
CA VAL A 79 4.25 -19.58 2.44
C VAL A 79 2.89 -20.15 2.10
N LEU A 80 2.09 -19.35 1.40
CA LEU A 80 0.80 -19.75 0.83
C LEU A 80 0.97 -20.01 -0.67
N THR A 81 0.32 -21.05 -1.16
CA THR A 81 0.26 -21.44 -2.57
C THR A 81 -1.17 -21.49 -3.04
N ARG A 82 -1.37 -21.57 -4.36
CA ARG A 82 -2.72 -21.56 -4.96
C ARG A 82 -3.61 -22.73 -4.53
N ASP A 83 -3.00 -23.81 -4.05
CA ASP A 83 -3.71 -24.99 -3.55
C ASP A 83 -4.11 -24.83 -2.07
N ASP A 84 -3.60 -23.81 -1.37
CA ASP A 84 -3.91 -23.56 0.03
C ASP A 84 -5.27 -22.84 0.15
N PRO A 85 -6.15 -23.27 1.08
CA PRO A 85 -7.48 -22.66 1.27
C PRO A 85 -7.40 -21.20 1.73
N ASP A 86 -6.31 -20.82 2.38
CA ASP A 86 -6.08 -19.45 2.87
C ASP A 86 -5.49 -18.52 1.80
N TYR A 87 -5.25 -19.01 0.58
CA TYR A 87 -4.78 -18.16 -0.51
C TYR A 87 -5.87 -17.12 -0.88
N PRO A 88 -5.54 -15.82 -1.01
CA PRO A 88 -6.57 -14.79 -1.21
C PRO A 88 -7.38 -15.01 -2.50
N ALA A 89 -8.69 -15.22 -2.35
CA ALA A 89 -9.56 -15.56 -3.47
C ALA A 89 -9.54 -14.52 -4.61
N LEU A 90 -9.58 -13.21 -4.28
CA LEU A 90 -9.49 -12.15 -5.30
C LEU A 90 -8.16 -12.17 -6.05
N LEU A 91 -7.08 -12.53 -5.36
CA LEU A 91 -5.77 -12.62 -5.99
C LEU A 91 -5.66 -13.85 -6.88
N ALA A 92 -6.36 -14.94 -6.56
CA ALA A 92 -6.43 -16.13 -7.41
C ALA A 92 -7.18 -15.89 -8.73
N GLU A 93 -8.06 -14.88 -8.80
CA GLU A 93 -8.84 -14.51 -9.98
C GLU A 93 -8.05 -13.73 -11.04
N ILE A 94 -6.89 -13.16 -10.69
CA ILE A 94 -6.13 -12.35 -11.66
C ILE A 94 -5.54 -13.24 -12.77
N HIS A 95 -5.16 -12.62 -13.89
CA HIS A 95 -4.62 -13.35 -15.04
C HIS A 95 -3.34 -14.15 -14.73
N ASP A 96 -2.44 -13.61 -13.91
CA ASP A 96 -1.16 -14.20 -13.53
C ASP A 96 -0.96 -14.27 -12.01
N PRO A 97 -1.74 -15.10 -11.28
CA PRO A 97 -1.71 -15.17 -9.83
C PRO A 97 -0.37 -15.73 -9.34
N PRO A 98 0.26 -15.15 -8.29
CA PRO A 98 1.51 -15.65 -7.73
C PRO A 98 1.46 -17.15 -7.37
N LEU A 99 2.53 -17.88 -7.70
CA LEU A 99 2.66 -19.29 -7.35
C LEU A 99 2.78 -19.49 -5.84
N CYS A 100 3.61 -18.63 -5.23
CA CYS A 100 3.86 -18.59 -3.80
C CYS A 100 3.66 -17.15 -3.31
N LEU A 101 3.08 -17.00 -2.13
CA LEU A 101 3.03 -15.77 -1.36
C LEU A 101 3.75 -16.00 -0.04
N TYR A 102 4.87 -15.31 0.13
CA TYR A 102 5.64 -15.26 1.35
C TYR A 102 5.04 -14.17 2.22
N LEU A 103 4.57 -14.53 3.40
CA LEU A 103 3.90 -13.67 4.35
C LEU A 103 4.68 -13.61 5.67
N ARG A 104 4.98 -12.39 6.13
CA ARG A 104 5.46 -12.13 7.48
C ARG A 104 4.45 -11.25 8.21
N GLY A 105 3.96 -11.72 9.36
CA GLY A 105 2.93 -11.05 10.15
C GLY A 105 1.66 -11.88 10.23
N ASP A 106 0.52 -11.21 10.39
CA ASP A 106 -0.76 -11.88 10.66
C ASP A 106 -1.42 -12.41 9.36
N PRO A 107 -1.64 -13.73 9.21
CA PRO A 107 -2.40 -14.27 8.09
C PRO A 107 -3.85 -13.76 8.02
N ALA A 108 -4.48 -13.43 9.15
CA ALA A 108 -5.82 -12.88 9.18
C ALA A 108 -5.89 -11.45 8.60
N ALA A 109 -4.79 -10.69 8.67
CA ALA A 109 -4.69 -9.40 7.96
C ALA A 109 -4.78 -9.59 6.45
N LEU A 110 -4.10 -10.61 5.91
CA LEU A 110 -4.15 -10.94 4.48
C LEU A 110 -5.56 -11.40 4.07
N ALA A 111 -6.20 -12.28 4.83
CA ALA A 111 -7.54 -12.77 4.52
C ALA A 111 -8.58 -11.63 4.45
N ARG A 112 -8.47 -10.63 5.34
CA ARG A 112 -9.38 -9.47 5.37
C ARG A 112 -9.24 -8.52 4.18
N THR A 113 -8.14 -8.59 3.42
CA THR A 113 -7.90 -7.67 2.27
C THR A 113 -8.98 -7.73 1.19
N ARG A 114 -9.75 -8.84 1.11
CA ARG A 114 -10.93 -8.96 0.23
C ARG A 114 -11.96 -7.85 0.45
N GLY A 115 -12.14 -7.40 1.69
CA GLY A 115 -12.99 -6.27 2.07
C GLY A 115 -12.23 -4.95 2.22
N GLY A 116 -10.98 -4.90 1.78
CA GLY A 116 -10.10 -3.75 1.90
C GLY A 116 -9.99 -2.91 0.63
N ILE A 117 -9.13 -1.90 0.69
CA ILE A 117 -8.86 -0.98 -0.41
C ILE A 117 -7.36 -0.81 -0.61
N SER A 118 -6.93 -0.73 -1.87
CA SER A 118 -5.56 -0.35 -2.19
C SER A 118 -5.41 1.17 -2.19
N ILE A 119 -4.35 1.70 -1.61
CA ILE A 119 -4.00 3.13 -1.70
C ILE A 119 -2.60 3.26 -2.26
N VAL A 120 -2.46 3.87 -3.43
CA VAL A 120 -1.18 4.04 -4.13
C VAL A 120 -1.02 5.45 -4.64
N GLY A 121 0.22 5.86 -4.94
CA GLY A 121 0.43 7.19 -5.46
C GLY A 121 1.87 7.56 -5.74
N SER A 122 2.08 8.87 -5.82
CA SER A 122 3.37 9.45 -6.14
C SER A 122 4.41 9.15 -5.05
N ARG A 123 5.62 8.81 -5.49
CA ARG A 123 6.81 8.76 -4.61
C ARG A 123 7.33 10.15 -4.24
N ARG A 124 6.93 11.18 -5.01
CA ARG A 124 7.23 12.59 -4.76
C ARG A 124 5.94 13.24 -4.28
N THR A 125 5.79 13.31 -2.97
CA THR A 125 4.57 13.78 -2.34
C THR A 125 4.54 15.30 -2.23
N THR A 126 3.37 15.89 -2.46
CA THR A 126 3.06 17.26 -2.00
C THR A 126 2.45 17.22 -0.60
N THR A 127 2.38 18.37 0.08
CA THR A 127 1.65 18.48 1.36
C THR A 127 0.19 18.05 1.21
N TYR A 128 -0.44 18.44 0.09
CA TYR A 128 -1.80 18.03 -0.26
C TYR A 128 -1.90 16.50 -0.38
N GLY A 129 -1.05 15.88 -1.19
CA GLY A 129 -1.06 14.42 -1.38
C GLY A 129 -0.84 13.66 -0.09
N THR A 130 0.09 14.09 0.77
CA THR A 130 0.30 13.47 2.08
C THR A 130 -0.92 13.61 2.99
N GLY A 131 -1.55 14.78 3.01
CA GLY A 131 -2.73 15.04 3.84
C GLY A 131 -3.93 14.20 3.40
N VAL A 132 -4.20 14.14 2.10
CA VAL A 132 -5.30 13.33 1.56
C VAL A 132 -5.06 11.84 1.76
N ALA A 133 -3.86 11.34 1.46
CA ALA A 133 -3.53 9.93 1.69
C ALA A 133 -3.69 9.52 3.15
N SER A 134 -3.22 10.37 4.08
CA SER A 134 -3.38 10.14 5.52
C SER A 134 -4.86 10.10 5.90
N ARG A 135 -5.64 11.10 5.48
CA ARG A 135 -7.06 11.20 5.82
C ARG A 135 -7.88 10.02 5.30
N LEU A 136 -7.66 9.63 4.03
CA LEU A 136 -8.34 8.48 3.44
C LEU A 136 -7.96 7.18 4.16
N ALA A 137 -6.66 6.95 4.40
CA ALA A 137 -6.20 5.74 5.08
C ALA A 137 -6.70 5.65 6.54
N THR A 138 -6.71 6.76 7.28
CA THR A 138 -7.30 6.82 8.62
C THR A 138 -8.80 6.53 8.58
N ALA A 139 -9.54 7.08 7.63
CA ALA A 139 -10.97 6.81 7.49
C ALA A 139 -11.24 5.33 7.16
N CYS A 140 -10.43 4.71 6.28
CA CYS A 140 -10.50 3.27 6.01
C CYS A 140 -10.27 2.45 7.29
N ALA A 141 -9.23 2.79 8.04
CA ALA A 141 -8.87 2.13 9.29
C ALA A 141 -10.01 2.18 10.32
N VAL A 142 -10.57 3.36 10.55
CA VAL A 142 -11.69 3.58 11.49
C VAL A 142 -12.95 2.84 11.05
N ALA A 143 -13.19 2.73 9.74
CA ALA A 143 -14.30 1.97 9.18
C ALA A 143 -14.04 0.46 9.14
N GLY A 144 -12.89 -0.03 9.60
CA GLY A 144 -12.55 -1.46 9.60
C GLY A 144 -12.08 -2.01 8.25
N TRP A 145 -11.79 -1.16 7.27
CA TRP A 145 -11.31 -1.55 5.95
C TRP A 145 -9.79 -1.69 5.94
N PRO A 146 -9.23 -2.89 5.67
CA PRO A 146 -7.79 -3.05 5.55
C PRO A 146 -7.22 -2.23 4.38
N VAL A 147 -6.09 -1.59 4.61
CA VAL A 147 -5.39 -0.82 3.57
C VAL A 147 -4.26 -1.66 2.99
N VAL A 148 -4.26 -1.85 1.67
CA VAL A 148 -3.18 -2.53 0.94
C VAL A 148 -2.34 -1.49 0.20
N SER A 149 -1.02 -1.58 0.29
CA SER A 149 -0.12 -0.70 -0.48
C SER A 149 1.27 -1.33 -0.67
N GLY A 150 2.15 -0.61 -1.35
CA GLY A 150 3.43 -1.12 -1.82
C GLY A 150 4.64 -0.78 -0.96
N LEU A 151 4.45 -0.16 0.20
CA LEU A 151 5.52 0.35 1.08
C LEU A 151 6.59 1.17 0.35
N ALA A 152 6.29 1.77 -0.80
CA ALA A 152 7.20 2.69 -1.46
C ALA A 152 7.32 4.00 -0.66
N ARG A 153 8.32 4.83 -0.97
CA ARG A 153 8.36 6.21 -0.45
C ARG A 153 7.12 6.97 -0.91
N GLY A 154 6.71 7.96 -0.13
CA GLY A 154 5.63 8.88 -0.49
C GLY A 154 4.26 8.38 -0.04
N ILE A 155 3.30 8.34 -0.96
CA ILE A 155 1.90 8.03 -0.66
C ILE A 155 1.74 6.65 0.01
N ASP A 156 2.41 5.61 -0.48
CA ASP A 156 2.37 4.28 0.12
C ASP A 156 2.83 4.30 1.61
N THR A 157 3.95 4.96 1.91
CA THR A 157 4.42 5.16 3.30
C THR A 157 3.33 5.85 4.15
N MET A 158 2.63 6.85 3.59
CA MET A 158 1.62 7.61 4.32
C MET A 158 0.34 6.83 4.56
N ALA A 159 -0.11 6.05 3.58
CA ALA A 159 -1.25 5.17 3.74
C ALA A 159 -1.01 4.15 4.86
N HIS A 160 0.13 3.46 4.84
CA HIS A 160 0.49 2.50 5.88
C HIS A 160 0.62 3.15 7.26
N ARG A 161 1.35 4.27 7.34
CA ARG A 161 1.58 4.96 8.62
C ARG A 161 0.26 5.42 9.25
N ALA A 162 -0.59 6.09 8.48
CA ALA A 162 -1.87 6.59 8.97
C ALA A 162 -2.83 5.46 9.38
N THR A 163 -2.78 4.33 8.67
CA THR A 163 -3.56 3.13 9.03
C THR A 163 -3.10 2.56 10.38
N VAL A 164 -1.79 2.36 10.55
CA VAL A 164 -1.21 1.85 11.80
C VAL A 164 -1.47 2.82 12.97
N GLU A 165 -1.30 4.12 12.76
CA GLU A 165 -1.53 5.13 13.80
C GLU A 165 -3.00 5.23 14.22
N ALA A 166 -3.93 4.84 13.34
CA ALA A 166 -5.36 4.76 13.64
C ALA A 166 -5.77 3.39 14.24
N GLY A 167 -4.83 2.46 14.47
CA GLY A 167 -5.13 1.11 14.96
C GLY A 167 -5.80 0.19 13.92
N GLY A 168 -5.74 0.56 12.64
CA GLY A 168 -6.28 -0.25 11.55
C GLY A 168 -5.32 -1.32 11.05
N THR A 169 -5.85 -2.22 10.22
CA THR A 169 -5.07 -3.28 9.59
C THR A 169 -4.48 -2.83 8.25
N THR A 170 -3.20 -3.11 8.01
CA THR A 170 -2.58 -2.83 6.72
C THR A 170 -1.68 -3.96 6.23
N VAL A 171 -1.66 -4.15 4.91
CA VAL A 171 -0.84 -5.17 4.23
C VAL A 171 0.09 -4.50 3.23
N ALA A 172 1.39 -4.65 3.44
CA ALA A 172 2.42 -4.14 2.54
C ALA A 172 2.87 -5.25 1.58
N VAL A 173 2.55 -5.10 0.30
CA VAL A 173 3.07 -5.98 -0.75
C VAL A 173 4.47 -5.48 -1.12
N LEU A 174 5.46 -6.33 -1.41
CA LEU A 174 6.87 -5.95 -1.61
C LEU A 174 7.42 -6.42 -2.95
N GLY A 175 8.29 -5.61 -3.57
CA GLY A 175 8.95 -5.91 -4.85
C GLY A 175 10.30 -6.63 -4.69
N CYS A 176 10.54 -7.24 -3.54
CA CYS A 176 11.77 -7.92 -3.17
C CYS A 176 11.47 -9.02 -2.14
N GLY A 177 12.48 -9.84 -1.86
CA GLY A 177 12.41 -10.85 -0.82
C GLY A 177 12.41 -10.24 0.58
N LEU A 178 11.84 -10.96 1.54
CA LEU A 178 11.69 -10.51 2.95
C LEU A 178 13.03 -10.40 3.71
N ALA A 179 14.14 -10.90 3.14
CA ALA A 179 15.49 -10.68 3.67
C ALA A 179 16.16 -9.40 3.14
N HIS A 180 15.60 -8.77 2.09
CA HIS A 180 16.17 -7.58 1.45
C HIS A 180 15.14 -6.46 1.28
N MET A 181 14.47 -6.12 2.38
CA MET A 181 13.46 -5.06 2.43
C MET A 181 13.92 -3.74 1.77
N TYR A 182 13.02 -3.13 1.02
CA TYR A 182 13.26 -1.84 0.37
C TYR A 182 11.96 -1.00 0.36
N PRO A 183 12.05 0.33 0.56
CA PRO A 183 13.24 1.12 0.87
C PRO A 183 13.67 0.95 2.33
N GLN A 184 14.97 1.12 2.61
CA GLN A 184 15.55 0.97 3.96
C GLN A 184 14.93 1.94 4.97
N ASP A 185 14.59 3.16 4.54
CA ASP A 185 13.94 4.19 5.37
C ASP A 185 12.59 3.73 5.95
N ASN A 186 11.91 2.79 5.28
CA ASN A 186 10.62 2.26 5.70
C ASN A 186 10.76 0.99 6.58
N LEU A 187 11.97 0.54 6.92
CA LEU A 187 12.15 -0.62 7.81
C LEU A 187 11.45 -0.47 9.16
N PRO A 188 11.52 0.67 9.86
CA PRO A 188 10.78 0.85 11.12
C PRO A 188 9.27 0.74 10.92
N LEU A 189 8.75 1.28 9.81
CA LEU A 189 7.32 1.17 9.49
C LEU A 189 6.94 -0.28 9.18
N ALA A 190 7.76 -1.01 8.43
CA ALA A 190 7.51 -2.42 8.12
C ALA A 190 7.41 -3.29 9.39
N ARG A 191 8.26 -3.03 10.39
CA ARG A 191 8.18 -3.71 11.69
C ARG A 191 6.90 -3.37 12.42
N ARG A 192 6.55 -2.08 12.50
CA ARG A 192 5.29 -1.64 13.12
C ARG A 192 4.06 -2.26 12.45
N ILE A 193 4.04 -2.38 11.11
CA ILE A 193 2.93 -3.05 10.41
C ILE A 193 2.74 -4.47 10.95
N VAL A 194 3.82 -5.23 11.13
CA VAL A 194 3.75 -6.61 11.66
C VAL A 194 3.39 -6.65 13.14
N GLU A 195 4.00 -5.78 13.95
CA GLU A 195 3.77 -5.71 15.40
C GLU A 195 2.31 -5.33 15.74
N GLU A 196 1.66 -4.54 14.88
CA GLU A 196 0.31 -4.01 15.09
C GLU A 196 -0.75 -4.87 14.37
N GLY A 197 -0.44 -6.14 14.06
CA GLY A 197 -1.39 -7.10 13.50
C GLY A 197 -1.66 -6.96 11.99
N GLY A 198 -0.74 -6.34 11.25
CA GLY A 198 -0.71 -6.33 9.79
C GLY A 198 0.24 -7.38 9.19
N ALA A 199 0.52 -7.29 7.89
CA ALA A 199 1.38 -8.24 7.19
C ALA A 199 2.26 -7.61 6.11
N LEU A 200 3.43 -8.20 5.88
CA LEU A 200 4.28 -7.99 4.71
C LEU A 200 4.15 -9.19 3.78
N VAL A 201 3.94 -8.94 2.49
CA VAL A 201 3.69 -9.99 1.50
C VAL A 201 4.58 -9.81 0.28
N THR A 202 5.12 -10.89 -0.26
CA THR A 202 5.88 -10.87 -1.51
C THR A 202 5.71 -12.18 -2.27
N GLU A 203 5.76 -12.12 -3.60
CA GLU A 203 5.86 -13.34 -4.43
C GLU A 203 7.31 -13.80 -4.63
N PHE A 204 8.27 -12.96 -4.24
CA PHE A 204 9.68 -13.21 -4.51
C PHE A 204 10.33 -14.05 -3.41
N PRO A 205 11.28 -14.94 -3.77
CA PRO A 205 12.08 -15.69 -2.81
C PRO A 205 12.74 -14.83 -1.73
N MET A 206 13.03 -15.41 -0.57
CA MET A 206 13.52 -14.71 0.62
C MET A 206 14.69 -13.76 0.33
N THR A 207 15.63 -14.20 -0.51
CA THR A 207 16.87 -13.49 -0.87
C THR A 207 16.78 -12.70 -2.19
N CYS A 208 15.59 -12.55 -2.76
CA CYS A 208 15.41 -11.76 -3.98
C CYS A 208 15.74 -10.28 -3.71
N ARG A 209 16.70 -9.74 -4.44
CA ARG A 209 17.13 -8.35 -4.29
C ARG A 209 16.13 -7.37 -4.94
N PRO A 210 16.04 -6.13 -4.44
CA PRO A 210 15.24 -5.10 -5.10
C PRO A 210 15.73 -4.84 -6.53
N ASP A 211 14.83 -5.02 -7.50
CA ASP A 211 15.08 -4.73 -8.91
C ASP A 211 13.98 -3.81 -9.45
N LYS A 212 14.35 -2.88 -10.33
CA LYS A 212 13.39 -1.93 -10.95
C LYS A 212 12.25 -2.65 -11.68
N ARG A 213 12.51 -3.84 -12.23
CA ARG A 213 11.55 -4.68 -12.95
C ARG A 213 10.54 -5.36 -12.03
N ASN A 214 10.91 -5.60 -10.77
CA ASN A 214 10.04 -6.27 -9.81
C ASN A 214 8.90 -5.36 -9.31
N PHE A 215 9.12 -4.03 -9.24
CA PHE A 215 8.08 -3.13 -8.71
C PHE A 215 6.83 -3.08 -9.58
N PRO A 216 6.91 -2.98 -10.93
CA PRO A 216 5.73 -3.14 -11.79
C PRO A 216 5.06 -4.51 -11.64
N MET A 217 5.83 -5.60 -11.57
CA MET A 217 5.27 -6.95 -11.40
C MET A 217 4.50 -7.08 -10.09
N ARG A 218 5.03 -6.52 -8.99
CA ARG A 218 4.37 -6.53 -7.69
C ARG A 218 3.02 -5.79 -7.71
N ASN A 219 2.87 -4.74 -8.51
CA ASN A 219 1.69 -3.87 -8.46
C ASN A 219 0.37 -4.59 -8.81
N ARG A 220 0.42 -5.65 -9.62
CA ARG A 220 -0.77 -6.49 -9.86
C ARG A 220 -1.23 -7.25 -8.62
N ILE A 221 -0.35 -7.51 -7.66
CA ILE A 221 -0.72 -8.13 -6.36
C ILE A 221 -1.42 -7.09 -5.48
N ILE A 222 -0.95 -5.84 -5.45
CA ILE A 222 -1.59 -4.76 -4.67
C ILE A 222 -3.06 -4.65 -5.10
N SER A 223 -3.29 -4.40 -6.37
CA SER A 223 -4.64 -4.31 -6.94
C SER A 223 -5.41 -5.61 -6.78
N GLY A 224 -4.78 -6.76 -7.06
CA GLY A 224 -5.42 -8.08 -7.03
C GLY A 224 -5.89 -8.55 -5.65
N LEU A 225 -5.32 -8.02 -4.57
CA LEU A 225 -5.76 -8.32 -3.21
C LEU A 225 -7.06 -7.61 -2.81
N THR A 226 -7.49 -6.60 -3.56
CA THR A 226 -8.57 -5.68 -3.16
C THR A 226 -9.63 -5.52 -4.25
N ARG A 227 -10.82 -5.05 -3.89
CA ARG A 227 -11.88 -4.75 -4.88
C ARG A 227 -11.73 -3.38 -5.54
N GLY A 228 -10.93 -2.50 -4.96
CA GLY A 228 -10.67 -1.19 -5.53
C GLY A 228 -9.31 -0.61 -5.19
N THR A 229 -8.87 0.34 -6.01
CA THR A 229 -7.59 1.04 -5.86
C THR A 229 -7.80 2.55 -5.92
N ILE A 230 -7.42 3.24 -4.86
CA ILE A 230 -7.35 4.70 -4.78
C ILE A 230 -5.98 5.17 -5.23
N VAL A 231 -5.94 6.07 -6.22
CA VAL A 231 -4.73 6.75 -6.67
C VAL A 231 -4.69 8.17 -6.11
N VAL A 232 -3.79 8.40 -5.16
CA VAL A 232 -3.55 9.73 -4.56
C VAL A 232 -2.30 10.33 -5.20
N GLU A 233 -2.45 11.37 -6.01
CA GLU A 233 -1.38 11.98 -6.81
C GLU A 233 -0.63 11.02 -7.74
N ALA A 234 -0.72 11.27 -9.04
CA ALA A 234 0.09 10.60 -10.04
C ALA A 234 0.46 11.59 -11.15
N GLY A 235 1.75 11.73 -11.44
CA GLY A 235 2.17 12.31 -12.72
C GLY A 235 1.92 11.34 -13.87
N LEU A 236 1.91 11.82 -15.12
CA LEU A 236 1.66 11.00 -16.32
C LEU A 236 2.61 9.82 -16.51
N LYS A 237 3.79 9.85 -15.87
CA LYS A 237 4.80 8.76 -15.89
C LYS A 237 4.94 8.05 -14.55
N SER A 238 3.93 8.16 -13.68
CA SER A 238 3.96 7.56 -12.35
C SER A 238 3.76 6.05 -12.41
N GLY A 239 4.52 5.31 -11.60
CA GLY A 239 4.32 3.87 -11.43
C GLY A 239 2.96 3.51 -10.82
N SER A 240 2.30 4.43 -10.11
CA SER A 240 0.94 4.22 -9.60
C SER A 240 -0.09 4.07 -10.72
N LEU A 241 0.14 4.62 -11.91
CA LEU A 241 -0.72 4.42 -13.07
C LEU A 241 -0.65 2.98 -13.59
N ILE A 242 0.47 2.28 -13.38
CA ILE A 242 0.59 0.85 -13.70
C ILE A 242 -0.30 0.03 -12.78
N THR A 243 -0.37 0.39 -11.48
CA THR A 243 -1.30 -0.25 -10.54
C THR A 243 -2.75 0.00 -10.93
N ALA A 244 -3.10 1.23 -11.34
CA ALA A 244 -4.44 1.56 -11.82
C ALA A 244 -4.81 0.77 -13.08
N ALA A 245 -3.90 0.65 -14.04
CA ALA A 245 -4.10 -0.19 -15.23
C ALA A 245 -4.31 -1.66 -14.84
N SER A 246 -3.48 -2.20 -13.93
CA SER A 246 -3.62 -3.57 -13.43
C SER A 246 -4.96 -3.79 -12.75
N ALA A 247 -5.44 -2.82 -11.96
CA ALA A 247 -6.75 -2.88 -11.32
C ALA A 247 -7.88 -2.95 -12.36
N LEU A 248 -7.83 -2.13 -13.41
CA LEU A 248 -8.83 -2.17 -14.49
C LEU A 248 -8.80 -3.51 -15.24
N ASP A 249 -7.61 -4.03 -15.58
CA ASP A 249 -7.46 -5.32 -16.26
C ASP A 249 -8.00 -6.49 -15.42
N GLN A 250 -7.99 -6.35 -14.10
CA GLN A 250 -8.51 -7.31 -13.13
C GLN A 250 -10.00 -7.11 -12.79
N GLY A 251 -10.67 -6.15 -13.44
CA GLY A 251 -12.07 -5.81 -13.16
C GLY A 251 -12.28 -5.19 -11.77
N ARG A 252 -11.27 -4.50 -11.23
CA ARG A 252 -11.33 -3.78 -9.95
C ARG A 252 -11.65 -2.31 -10.18
N THR A 253 -12.37 -1.69 -9.25
CA THR A 253 -12.74 -0.27 -9.36
C THR A 253 -11.52 0.62 -9.11
N VAL A 254 -11.29 1.59 -10.00
CA VAL A 254 -10.25 2.61 -9.79
C VAL A 254 -10.88 3.92 -9.34
N PHE A 255 -10.34 4.47 -8.26
CA PHE A 255 -10.66 5.78 -7.74
C PHE A 255 -9.45 6.70 -7.91
N ALA A 256 -9.69 7.97 -8.18
CA ALA A 256 -8.63 8.96 -8.36
C ALA A 256 -8.98 10.25 -7.62
N VAL A 257 -8.03 10.70 -6.80
CA VAL A 257 -8.16 11.94 -6.03
C VAL A 257 -7.99 13.13 -6.99
N PRO A 258 -8.93 14.09 -7.02
CA PRO A 258 -8.78 15.29 -7.83
C PRO A 258 -7.66 16.17 -7.27
N GLY A 259 -7.22 17.13 -8.05
CA GLY A 259 -6.17 18.06 -7.61
C GLY A 259 -6.08 19.25 -8.53
N ARG A 260 -5.20 20.20 -8.18
CA ARG A 260 -5.06 21.43 -8.96
C ARG A 260 -4.72 21.12 -10.42
N VAL A 261 -5.39 21.79 -11.35
CA VAL A 261 -5.19 21.60 -12.79
C VAL A 261 -3.78 21.97 -13.26
N ASP A 262 -3.08 22.85 -12.54
CA ASP A 262 -1.71 23.26 -12.82
C ASP A 262 -0.65 22.35 -12.17
N SER A 263 -1.04 21.45 -11.27
CA SER A 263 -0.14 20.51 -10.60
C SER A 263 0.26 19.37 -11.54
N PRO A 264 1.57 19.17 -11.82
CA PRO A 264 2.03 18.02 -12.59
C PRO A 264 1.72 16.69 -11.89
N GLN A 265 1.60 16.68 -10.57
CA GLN A 265 1.29 15.50 -9.76
C GLN A 265 -0.19 15.11 -9.83
N SER A 266 -1.07 15.97 -10.34
CA SER A 266 -2.50 15.67 -10.48
C SER A 266 -2.87 15.18 -11.89
N ARG A 267 -2.00 15.38 -12.89
CA ARG A 267 -2.29 15.11 -14.31
C ARG A 267 -2.67 13.65 -14.60
N GLY A 268 -2.03 12.69 -13.94
CA GLY A 268 -2.35 11.27 -14.05
C GLY A 268 -3.68 10.92 -13.40
N CYS A 269 -4.01 11.49 -12.25
CA CYS A 269 -5.34 11.33 -11.63
C CYS A 269 -6.43 11.93 -12.51
N HIS A 270 -6.20 13.11 -13.11
CA HIS A 270 -7.15 13.70 -14.07
C HIS A 270 -7.34 12.85 -15.32
N ALA A 271 -6.27 12.22 -15.82
CA ALA A 271 -6.36 11.29 -16.94
C ALA A 271 -7.20 10.07 -16.55
N LEU A 272 -6.93 9.46 -15.39
CA LEU A 272 -7.74 8.34 -14.88
C LEU A 272 -9.23 8.71 -14.77
N ILE A 273 -9.55 9.89 -14.21
CA ILE A 273 -10.94 10.36 -14.09
C ILE A 273 -11.58 10.52 -15.47
N ARG A 274 -10.85 11.08 -16.44
CA ARG A 274 -11.33 11.21 -17.83
C ARG A 274 -11.58 9.85 -18.48
N ASP A 275 -10.74 8.86 -18.15
CA ASP A 275 -10.82 7.50 -18.69
C ASP A 275 -11.83 6.62 -17.91
N GLY A 276 -12.59 7.21 -16.98
CA GLY A 276 -13.72 6.56 -16.30
C GLY A 276 -13.46 6.14 -14.85
N ALA A 277 -12.29 6.43 -14.29
CA ALA A 277 -12.06 6.24 -12.85
C ALA A 277 -13.01 7.15 -12.03
N ARG A 278 -13.46 6.64 -10.88
CA ARG A 278 -14.32 7.39 -9.97
C ARG A 278 -13.52 8.51 -9.29
N LEU A 279 -14.04 9.73 -9.33
CA LEU A 279 -13.48 10.82 -8.54
C LEU A 279 -13.76 10.54 -7.06
N VAL A 280 -12.75 10.71 -6.21
CA VAL A 280 -12.87 10.51 -4.75
C VAL A 280 -12.30 11.71 -3.99
N GLU A 281 -13.07 12.25 -3.07
CA GLU A 281 -12.68 13.32 -2.15
C GLU A 281 -12.58 12.81 -0.71
N THR A 282 -13.43 11.82 -0.38
CA THR A 282 -13.57 11.22 0.94
C THR A 282 -13.67 9.70 0.85
N PHE A 283 -13.48 9.02 1.98
CA PHE A 283 -13.69 7.57 2.03
C PHE A 283 -15.17 7.18 1.82
N GLN A 284 -16.11 8.10 2.12
CA GLN A 284 -17.53 7.85 1.93
C GLN A 284 -17.86 7.57 0.46
N ASP A 285 -17.26 8.30 -0.48
CA ASP A 285 -17.45 8.09 -1.92
C ASP A 285 -17.00 6.67 -2.35
N VAL A 286 -15.99 6.12 -1.68
CA VAL A 286 -15.51 4.75 -1.91
C VAL A 286 -16.47 3.73 -1.32
N ALA A 287 -16.91 3.96 -0.09
CA ALA A 287 -17.84 3.07 0.60
C ALA A 287 -19.19 2.97 -0.13
N GLU A 288 -19.68 4.08 -0.69
CA GLU A 288 -20.93 4.13 -1.47
C GLU A 288 -20.87 3.31 -2.76
N GLU A 289 -19.73 3.31 -3.47
CA GLU A 289 -19.56 2.51 -4.68
C GLU A 289 -19.61 1.00 -4.38
N PHE A 290 -19.23 0.58 -3.18
CA PHE A 290 -19.27 -0.82 -2.77
C PHE A 290 -20.50 -1.17 -1.92
N ALA A 291 -21.35 -0.20 -1.61
CA ALA A 291 -22.57 -0.42 -0.85
C ALA A 291 -23.52 -1.36 -1.62
N GLY A 292 -24.00 -2.41 -0.95
CA GLY A 292 -24.93 -3.38 -1.54
C GLY A 292 -24.27 -4.50 -2.37
N LEU A 293 -22.92 -4.56 -2.47
CA LEU A 293 -22.26 -5.71 -3.06
C LEU A 293 -22.29 -6.92 -2.11
N PRO A 294 -22.76 -8.09 -2.57
CA PRO A 294 -22.78 -9.30 -1.75
C PRO A 294 -21.36 -9.70 -1.31
N GLY A 295 -21.22 -10.05 -0.04
CA GLY A 295 -19.95 -10.46 0.58
C GLY A 295 -19.02 -9.29 0.96
N LEU A 296 -19.47 -8.04 0.83
CA LEU A 296 -19.02 -6.98 1.72
C LEU A 296 -20.07 -6.87 2.82
N ASP A 297 -19.89 -7.64 3.89
CA ASP A 297 -20.52 -7.23 5.14
C ASP A 297 -19.80 -5.96 5.54
N LEU A 298 -20.37 -4.84 5.09
CA LEU A 298 -20.17 -3.54 5.70
C LEU A 298 -20.74 -3.64 7.12
N ALA A 299 -20.03 -4.39 7.96
CA ALA A 299 -19.93 -4.06 9.36
C ALA A 299 -19.19 -2.72 9.40
N VAL A 300 -19.88 -1.66 8.98
CA VAL A 300 -19.92 -0.45 9.79
C VAL A 300 -20.59 -0.92 11.09
N GLU A 301 -19.89 -1.74 11.87
CA GLU A 301 -20.00 -1.61 13.31
C GLU A 301 -19.74 -0.14 13.49
N SER A 302 -20.81 0.59 13.78
CA SER A 302 -20.74 1.93 14.31
C SER A 302 -19.72 1.82 15.42
N ALA A 303 -18.46 2.14 15.10
CA ALA A 303 -17.35 2.00 16.00
C ALA A 303 -17.56 3.11 17.02
N LYS A 304 -18.42 2.81 17.99
CA LYS A 304 -18.33 3.26 19.38
C LYS A 304 -17.13 2.58 20.05
N ALA A 305 -16.10 2.20 19.30
CA ALA A 305 -14.77 2.13 19.86
C ALA A 305 -14.47 3.58 20.30
N PRO A 306 -14.15 3.80 21.58
CA PRO A 306 -13.67 5.12 21.98
C PRO A 306 -12.49 5.39 21.07
N ILE A 307 -12.56 6.49 20.32
CA ILE A 307 -11.34 7.17 19.92
C ILE A 307 -10.52 7.18 21.21
N PRO A 308 -9.31 6.60 21.27
CA PRO A 308 -8.41 6.95 22.35
C PRO A 308 -8.18 8.44 22.12
N SER A 309 -9.01 9.26 22.74
CA SER A 309 -8.70 10.62 23.07
C SER A 309 -7.38 10.47 23.79
N ARG A 310 -6.28 10.65 23.06
CA ARG A 310 -5.01 10.93 23.69
C ARG A 310 -5.34 12.07 24.62
N GLU A 311 -5.35 11.77 25.91
CA GLU A 311 -5.41 12.70 27.03
C GLU A 311 -4.14 13.56 27.02
N LEU A 312 -3.95 14.30 25.94
CA LEU A 312 -2.83 15.19 25.70
C LEU A 312 -3.32 16.44 24.96
N ALA A 313 -4.47 16.97 25.38
CA ALA A 313 -5.01 18.22 24.83
C ALA A 313 -5.80 19.06 25.84
N ASN A 314 -5.67 18.84 27.16
CA ASN A 314 -6.41 19.63 28.16
C ASN A 314 -5.55 20.42 29.14
N ASP A 315 -4.33 20.83 28.77
CA ASP A 315 -3.60 21.84 29.55
C ASP A 315 -2.64 22.73 28.72
N LEU A 316 -3.00 23.01 27.46
CA LEU A 316 -2.35 24.09 26.71
C LEU A 316 -3.09 25.39 27.02
N THR A 317 -2.63 26.10 28.04
CA THR A 317 -2.99 27.50 28.25
C THR A 317 -2.43 28.32 27.07
N LEU A 318 -3.33 28.70 26.17
CA LEU A 318 -3.05 29.62 25.08
C LEU A 318 -3.30 31.05 25.57
N SER A 319 -2.28 31.90 25.40
CA SER A 319 -2.41 33.34 25.54
C SER A 319 -3.40 33.91 24.51
N ASP A 320 -3.94 35.09 24.78
CA ASP A 320 -4.95 35.72 23.90
C ASP A 320 -4.43 35.92 22.47
N ILE A 321 -3.14 36.24 22.33
CA ILE A 321 -2.50 36.43 21.03
C ILE A 321 -2.30 35.12 20.27
N GLU A 322 -2.00 34.01 20.96
CA GLU A 322 -1.92 32.68 20.35
C GLU A 322 -3.29 32.25 19.81
N ARG A 323 -4.35 32.48 20.59
CA ARG A 323 -5.74 32.20 20.19
C ARG A 323 -6.15 33.05 18.99
N LYS A 324 -5.81 34.35 19.01
CA LYS A 324 -6.07 35.30 17.93
C LYS A 324 -5.37 34.87 16.64
N ILE A 325 -4.08 34.57 16.68
CA ILE A 325 -3.32 34.09 15.50
C ILE A 325 -3.91 32.78 14.97
N LEU A 326 -4.22 31.82 15.85
CA LEU A 326 -4.85 30.57 15.42
C LEU A 326 -6.19 30.82 14.73
N SER A 327 -7.02 31.75 15.22
CA SER A 327 -8.33 32.04 14.62
C SER A 327 -8.26 32.57 13.17
N PHE A 328 -7.14 33.21 12.79
CA PHE A 328 -6.90 33.70 11.42
C PHE A 328 -6.15 32.73 10.52
N LEU A 329 -5.72 31.58 11.04
CA LEU A 329 -5.09 30.54 10.26
C LEU A 329 -6.17 29.60 9.71
N ASP A 330 -6.37 29.65 8.39
CA ASP A 330 -7.18 28.66 7.68
C ASP A 330 -6.51 27.27 7.68
N GLU A 331 -7.23 26.23 7.23
CA GLU A 331 -6.66 24.90 6.98
C GLU A 331 -5.57 24.88 5.89
N ASN A 332 -5.45 25.99 5.13
CA ASN A 332 -4.46 26.21 4.08
C ASN A 332 -3.25 27.05 4.55
N GLU A 333 -2.29 27.25 3.66
CA GLU A 333 -1.12 28.11 3.91
C GLU A 333 -1.50 29.60 3.94
N THR A 334 -1.21 30.28 5.04
CA THR A 334 -1.42 31.72 5.22
C THR A 334 -0.08 32.46 5.20
N ALA A 335 -0.01 33.60 4.51
CA ALA A 335 1.19 34.43 4.51
C ALA A 335 1.37 35.13 5.87
N ILE A 336 2.60 35.20 6.38
CA ILE A 336 2.89 35.86 7.67
C ILE A 336 2.49 37.34 7.63
N ASP A 337 2.72 38.02 6.50
CA ASP A 337 2.33 39.43 6.33
C ASP A 337 0.80 39.62 6.44
N ALA A 338 0.01 38.64 5.97
CA ALA A 338 -1.45 38.68 6.12
C ALA A 338 -1.89 38.51 7.59
N LEU A 339 -1.19 37.68 8.37
CA LEU A 339 -1.45 37.52 9.81
C LEU A 339 -1.10 38.78 10.60
N ILE A 340 -0.04 39.49 10.23
CA ILE A 340 0.34 40.76 10.85
C ILE A 340 -0.78 41.79 10.64
N VAL A 341 -1.28 41.90 9.40
CA VAL A 341 -2.39 42.82 9.07
C VAL A 341 -3.68 42.41 9.79
N ALA A 342 -4.03 41.12 9.77
CA ALA A 342 -5.28 40.62 10.35
C ALA A 342 -5.31 40.69 11.88
N THR A 343 -4.18 40.46 12.54
CA THR A 343 -4.10 40.54 14.01
C THR A 343 -3.91 41.97 14.51
N GLY A 344 -3.35 42.86 13.70
CA GLY A 344 -3.01 44.24 14.10
C GLY A 344 -1.87 44.32 15.11
N GLU A 345 -1.14 43.22 15.31
CA GLU A 345 -0.03 43.11 16.28
C GLU A 345 1.32 43.45 15.61
N PRO A 346 2.32 43.92 16.37
CA PRO A 346 3.66 44.18 15.83
C PRO A 346 4.29 42.94 15.18
N PRO A 347 5.02 43.08 14.04
CA PRO A 347 5.65 41.95 13.34
C PRO A 347 6.51 41.05 14.24
N ALA A 348 7.28 41.64 15.16
CA ALA A 348 8.11 40.91 16.10
C ALA A 348 7.30 40.01 17.05
N GLN A 349 6.12 40.48 17.47
CA GLN A 349 5.24 39.76 18.38
C GLN A 349 4.53 38.61 17.67
N VAL A 350 4.10 38.81 16.42
CA VAL A 350 3.52 37.74 15.59
C VAL A 350 4.55 36.65 15.29
N LEU A 351 5.77 37.02 14.89
CA LEU A 351 6.84 36.06 14.61
C LEU A 351 7.24 35.26 15.86
N GLY A 352 7.35 35.93 17.02
CA GLY A 352 7.64 35.26 18.29
C GLY A 352 6.53 34.29 18.70
N THR A 353 5.27 34.68 18.52
CA THR A 353 4.11 33.82 18.84
C THR A 353 3.99 32.63 17.88
N LEU A 354 4.30 32.81 16.59
CA LEU A 354 4.34 31.72 15.61
C LEU A 354 5.41 30.68 15.96
N LEU A 355 6.58 31.09 16.44
CA LEU A 355 7.62 30.18 16.93
C LEU A 355 7.12 29.36 18.13
N LEU A 356 6.45 30.00 19.10
CA LEU A 356 5.87 29.31 20.26
C LEU A 356 4.78 28.31 19.84
N LEU A 357 3.90 28.70 18.91
CA LEU A 357 2.87 27.82 18.36
C LEU A 357 3.47 26.65 17.57
N GLU A 358 4.60 26.85 16.89
CA GLU A 358 5.33 25.80 16.18
C GLU A 358 5.99 24.82 17.15
N MET A 359 6.58 25.32 18.24
CA MET A 359 7.08 24.49 19.35
C MET A 359 5.96 23.68 20.02
N LYS A 360 4.76 24.29 20.15
CA LYS A 360 3.53 23.63 20.63
C LYS A 360 2.90 22.70 19.58
N ARG A 361 3.51 22.58 18.38
CA ARG A 361 3.05 21.75 17.25
C ARG A 361 1.65 22.08 16.75
N LEU A 362 1.18 23.31 16.95
CA LEU A 362 -0.12 23.81 16.49
C LEU A 362 -0.04 24.44 15.10
N VAL A 363 1.14 24.92 14.70
CA VAL A 363 1.40 25.49 13.38
C VAL A 363 2.71 24.95 12.81
N LYS A 364 2.90 25.09 11.50
CA LYS A 364 4.12 24.73 10.79
C LYS A 364 4.53 25.86 9.85
N GLN A 365 5.79 26.30 9.93
CA GLN A 365 6.32 27.26 8.97
C GLN A 365 6.68 26.57 7.65
N LEU A 366 6.37 27.26 6.56
CA LEU A 366 6.56 26.81 5.19
C LEU A 366 7.50 27.77 4.46
N PRO A 367 8.22 27.30 3.42
CA PRO A 367 9.06 28.16 2.60
C PRO A 367 8.27 29.36 2.04
N GLY A 368 8.92 30.53 1.94
CA GLY A 368 8.29 31.74 1.40
C GLY A 368 7.47 32.55 2.40
N ARG A 369 7.84 32.54 3.70
CA ARG A 369 7.15 33.29 4.78
C ARG A 369 5.66 32.94 4.89
N ARG A 370 5.36 31.64 4.86
CA ARG A 370 4.02 31.09 5.00
C ARG A 370 3.93 30.20 6.22
N VAL A 371 2.73 30.04 6.75
CA VAL A 371 2.43 29.19 7.89
C VAL A 371 1.11 28.48 7.68
N ALA A 372 1.01 27.23 8.10
CA ALA A 372 -0.22 26.44 8.06
C ALA A 372 -0.50 25.82 9.44
N ARG A 373 -1.77 25.53 9.73
CA ARG A 373 -2.13 24.74 10.93
C ARG A 373 -1.55 23.33 10.82
N SER A 374 -1.02 22.83 11.92
CA SER A 374 -0.58 21.44 12.04
C SER A 374 -1.80 20.59 12.41
N GLY A 375 -2.10 19.56 11.62
CA GLY A 375 -3.36 18.79 11.66
C GLY A 375 -3.58 17.89 12.89
N GLY A 376 -3.25 18.35 14.10
CA GLY A 376 -3.33 17.56 15.33
C GLY A 376 -3.86 18.26 16.58
N GLY A 377 -4.43 19.47 16.48
CA GLY A 377 -4.97 20.20 17.64
C GLY A 377 -6.37 20.73 17.38
N VAL A 378 -7.40 20.03 17.88
CA VAL A 378 -8.76 20.58 17.97
C VAL A 378 -8.76 21.58 19.13
N VAL A 379 -9.00 22.87 18.83
CA VAL A 379 -9.28 23.88 19.85
C VAL A 379 -10.80 23.96 19.98
N ALA A 380 -11.35 23.45 21.08
CA ALA A 380 -12.75 23.67 21.43
C ALA A 380 -12.96 25.15 21.80
N GLN A 381 -14.10 25.71 21.37
CA GLN A 381 -14.53 27.07 21.69
C GLN A 381 -14.78 27.25 23.19
#